data_AF-A0A1R4J0E2-F1
#
_entry.id   AF-A0A1R4J0E2-F1
#
_cell.length_a   1.000
_cell.length_b   1.000
_cell.length_c   1.000
_cell.angle_alpha   90.00
_cell.angle_beta   90.00
_cell.angle_gamma   90.00
#
_symmetry.space_group_name_H-M   'P 1'
#
loop_
_entity.id
_entity.type
_entity.pdbx_description
1 polymer ?
#
loop_
_entity_poly.entity_id
_entity_poly.type
_entity_poly.pdbx_seq_one_letter_code
_entity_poly.pdbx_strand_id
1 'polypeptide(L)'
;MGEKIVVDVAMEQLKLAIEVQLVAHHTDPVSFCADQLRIARLVGNGWTYFPVTVPMMEDEATLMALLQATFVRCQLEQGLVPDAER
;
A
#
# COMPACT_ATOMS: atom_id res chain seq x y z
N MET A 1 9.42 20.83 -3.31
CA MET A 1 10.17 19.63 -2.89
C MET A 1 9.15 18.51 -2.75
N GLY A 2 9.22 17.47 -3.57
CA GLY A 2 8.30 16.33 -3.48
C GLY A 2 8.55 15.58 -2.18
N GLU A 3 7.50 15.31 -1.41
CA GLU A 3 7.57 14.45 -0.23
C GLU A 3 8.04 13.06 -0.69
N LYS A 4 9.16 12.56 -0.13
CA LYS A 4 9.67 11.23 -0.48
C LYS A 4 8.73 10.20 0.12
N ILE A 5 8.03 9.44 -0.72
CA ILE A 5 7.21 8.32 -0.30
C ILE A 5 8.16 7.22 0.16
N VAL A 6 8.10 6.87 1.44
CA VAL A 6 8.88 5.78 2.04
C VAL A 6 7.92 4.63 2.30
N VAL A 7 7.88 3.70 1.35
CA VAL A 7 7.15 2.42 1.37
C VAL A 7 7.95 1.42 0.53
N ASP A 8 7.70 0.12 0.68
CA ASP A 8 8.44 -0.90 -0.07
C ASP A 8 8.14 -0.87 -1.57
N VAL A 9 6.88 -0.62 -1.94
CA VAL A 9 6.47 -0.45 -3.35
C VAL A 9 5.53 0.73 -3.48
N ALA A 10 5.88 1.66 -4.36
CA ALA A 10 5.04 2.80 -4.72
C ALA A 10 4.74 2.80 -6.22
N MET A 11 3.45 2.84 -6.56
CA MET A 11 2.95 2.97 -7.92
C MET A 11 2.29 4.35 -8.09
N GLU A 12 3.08 5.36 -8.46
CA GLU A 12 2.63 6.76 -8.52
C GLU A 12 1.43 7.00 -9.44
N GLN A 13 1.41 6.32 -10.60
CA GLN A 13 0.31 6.42 -11.58
C GLN A 13 -1.02 5.93 -11.02
N LEU A 14 -0.97 4.98 -10.09
CA LEU A 14 -2.15 4.38 -9.45
C LEU A 14 -2.47 5.02 -8.10
N LYS A 15 -1.60 5.92 -7.60
CA LYS A 15 -1.62 6.39 -6.21
C LYS A 15 -1.70 5.21 -5.23
N LEU A 16 -0.97 4.12 -5.50
CA LEU A 16 -0.96 2.91 -4.66
C LEU A 16 0.39 2.76 -3.96
N ALA A 17 0.35 2.60 -2.64
CA ALA A 17 1.50 2.36 -1.79
C ALA A 17 1.33 1.02 -1.05
N ILE A 18 2.31 0.13 -1.16
CA ILE A 18 2.32 -1.19 -0.54
C ILE A 18 3.50 -1.27 0.42
N GLU A 19 3.26 -1.77 1.63
CA GLU A 19 4.27 -1.85 2.68
C GLU A 19 4.16 -3.18 3.43
N VAL A 20 5.27 -3.90 3.55
CA VAL A 20 5.38 -5.15 4.29
C VAL A 20 5.66 -4.85 5.75
N GLN A 21 4.65 -5.07 6.58
CA GLN A 21 4.74 -4.86 8.02
C GLN A 21 5.42 -6.04 8.69
N LEU A 22 6.72 -5.89 8.95
CA LEU A 22 7.48 -6.83 9.77
C LEU A 22 7.28 -6.48 11.25
N VAL A 23 6.89 -7.49 12.06
CA VAL A 23 6.60 -7.37 13.50
C VAL A 23 7.76 -6.76 14.30
N ALA A 24 8.99 -6.82 13.78
CA ALA A 24 10.22 -6.40 14.46
C ALA A 24 10.34 -4.87 14.70
N HIS A 25 9.53 -4.02 14.08
CA HIS A 25 9.73 -2.56 14.11
C HIS A 25 8.68 -1.77 14.94
N HIS A 26 7.72 -2.42 15.59
CA HIS A 26 6.63 -1.73 16.31
C HIS A 26 6.73 -1.73 17.85
N THR A 27 7.90 -2.02 18.41
CA THR A 27 8.11 -1.99 19.87
C THR A 27 8.48 -0.60 20.41
N ASP A 28 8.81 0.36 19.54
CA ASP A 28 9.03 1.75 19.90
C ASP A 28 7.78 2.61 19.61
N PRO A 29 7.10 3.16 20.65
CA PRO A 29 5.91 4.00 20.48
C PRO A 29 6.13 5.24 19.60
N VAL A 30 7.35 5.79 19.58
CA VAL A 30 7.67 6.96 18.75
C VAL A 30 7.67 6.59 17.28
N SER A 31 8.31 5.47 16.93
CA SER A 31 8.32 4.91 15.57
C SER A 31 6.90 4.55 15.09
N PHE A 32 6.08 3.94 15.95
CA PHE A 32 4.68 3.65 15.63
C PHE A 32 3.86 4.91 15.32
N CYS A 33 3.99 5.97 16.14
CA CYS A 33 3.29 7.24 15.92
C CYS A 33 3.74 7.91 14.62
N ALA A 34 5.04 7.88 14.32
CA ALA A 34 5.59 8.41 13.08
C ALA A 34 5.04 7.68 11.85
N ASP A 35 4.91 6.35 11.90
CA ASP A 35 4.29 5.57 10.83
C ASP A 35 2.82 5.94 10.61
N GLN A 36 2.03 6.06 11.68
CA GLN A 36 0.62 6.45 11.57
C GLN A 36 0.46 7.84 10.94
N LEU A 37 1.31 8.80 11.31
CA LEU A 37 1.30 10.13 10.70
C LEU A 37 1.69 10.10 9.21
N ARG A 38 2.67 9.27 8.83
CA ARG A 38 3.07 9.08 7.43
C ARG A 38 1.92 8.47 6.62
N ILE A 39 1.30 7.41 7.13
CA ILE A 39 0.16 6.73 6.48
C ILE A 39 -1.01 7.72 6.32
N ALA A 40 -1.33 8.48 7.36
CA ALA A 40 -2.40 9.49 7.31
C ALA A 40 -2.13 10.56 6.24
N ARG A 41 -0.89 11.01 6.08
CA ARG A 41 -0.51 11.96 5.02
C ARG A 41 -0.64 11.35 3.62
N LEU A 42 -0.20 10.11 3.43
CA LEU A 42 -0.35 9.40 2.16
C LEU A 42 -1.82 9.32 1.76
N VAL A 43 -2.67 8.83 2.67
CA VAL A 43 -4.12 8.72 2.44
C VAL A 43 -4.75 10.09 2.22
N GLY A 44 -4.36 11.11 3.00
CA GLY A 44 -4.83 12.49 2.82
C GLY A 44 -4.45 13.10 1.47
N ASN A 45 -3.36 12.63 0.86
CA ASN A 45 -2.91 13.01 -0.49
C ASN A 45 -3.54 12.13 -1.60
N GLY A 46 -4.59 11.36 -1.28
CA GLY A 46 -5.32 10.53 -2.24
C GLY A 46 -4.66 9.20 -2.57
N TRP A 47 -3.70 8.74 -1.76
CA TRP A 47 -3.09 7.43 -1.95
C TRP A 47 -3.92 6.32 -1.30
N THR A 48 -4.05 5.20 -2.01
CA THR A 48 -4.40 3.92 -1.40
C THR A 48 -3.17 3.35 -0.71
N TYR A 49 -3.29 3.05 0.58
CA TYR A 49 -2.29 2.34 1.37
C TYR A 49 -2.69 0.88 1.56
N PHE A 50 -1.82 -0.06 1.21
CA PHE A 50 -2.04 -1.50 1.35
C PHE A 50 -0.95 -2.13 2.24
N PRO A 51 -1.26 -2.43 3.52
CA PRO A 51 -0.32 -3.11 4.39
C PRO A 51 -0.32 -4.63 4.11
N VAL A 52 0.86 -5.21 3.91
CA VAL A 52 1.09 -6.66 3.82
C VAL A 52 1.61 -7.14 5.17
N THR A 53 0.80 -7.92 5.89
CA THR A 53 1.21 -8.47 7.19
C THR A 53 1.80 -9.86 7.04
N VAL A 54 2.61 -10.31 8.01
CA VAL A 54 3.17 -11.68 8.01
C VAL A 54 2.10 -12.78 7.86
N PRO A 55 0.96 -12.74 8.58
CA PRO A 55 -0.10 -13.73 8.37
C PRO A 55 -0.69 -13.75 6.96
N MET A 56 -0.74 -12.60 6.28
CA MET A 56 -1.20 -12.56 4.88
C MET A 56 -0.23 -13.27 3.94
N MET A 57 1.07 -13.28 4.26
CA MET A 57 2.08 -14.00 3.47
C MET A 57 2.01 -15.52 3.67
N GLU A 58 1.33 -16.02 4.71
CA GLU A 58 1.12 -17.46 4.93
C GLU A 58 0.03 -18.04 4.00
N ASP A 59 -0.87 -17.21 3.48
CA ASP A 59 -1.87 -17.57 2.48
C ASP A 59 -1.67 -16.71 1.21
N GLU A 60 -0.74 -17.16 0.38
CA GLU A 60 -0.36 -16.50 -0.87
C GLU A 60 -1.57 -16.29 -1.81
N ALA A 61 -2.47 -17.26 -1.90
CA ALA A 61 -3.63 -17.19 -2.79
C ALA A 61 -4.56 -16.04 -2.38
N THR A 62 -4.85 -15.93 -1.09
CA THR A 62 -5.66 -14.84 -0.54
C THR A 62 -4.95 -13.49 -0.69
N LEU A 63 -3.65 -13.41 -0.41
CA LEU A 63 -2.86 -12.19 -0.60
C LEU A 63 -2.89 -11.71 -2.05
N MET A 64 -2.69 -12.61 -3.00
CA MET A 64 -2.72 -12.28 -4.43
C MET A 64 -4.09 -11.81 -4.89
N ALA A 65 -5.17 -12.45 -4.42
CA ALA A 65 -6.54 -12.01 -4.73
C ALA A 65 -6.82 -10.58 -4.20
N LEU A 66 -6.37 -10.27 -2.98
CA LEU A 66 -6.51 -8.94 -2.38
C LEU A 66 -5.69 -7.88 -3.12
N LEU A 67 -4.45 -8.20 -3.50
CA LEU A 67 -3.59 -7.30 -4.28
C LEU A 67 -4.19 -7.01 -5.66
N GLN A 68 -4.67 -8.04 -6.36
CA GLN A 68 -5.33 -7.89 -7.66
C GLN A 68 -6.59 -7.02 -7.57
N ALA A 69 -7.46 -7.29 -6.59
CA ALA A 69 -8.66 -6.48 -6.37
C ALA A 69 -8.31 -5.02 -6.05
N THR A 70 -7.28 -4.78 -5.23
CA THR A 70 -6.80 -3.43 -4.90
C THR A 70 -6.25 -2.72 -6.13
N PHE A 71 -5.45 -3.41 -6.94
CA PHE A 71 -4.88 -2.87 -8.17
C PHE A 71 -5.97 -2.46 -9.16
N VAL A 72 -6.94 -3.33 -9.43
CA VAL A 72 -8.08 -3.03 -10.31
C VAL A 72 -8.88 -1.85 -9.79
N ARG A 73 -9.15 -1.78 -8.48
CA ARG A 73 -9.82 -0.62 -7.89
C ARG A 73 -9.06 0.68 -8.15
N CYS A 74 -7.75 0.68 -7.90
CA CYS A 74 -6.91 1.88 -8.11
C CYS A 74 -6.87 2.27 -9.59
N GLN A 75 -6.80 1.31 -10.52
CA GLN A 75 -6.88 1.61 -11.96
C GLN A 75 -8.18 2.34 -12.32
N LEU A 76 -9.32 1.82 -11.84
CA LEU A 76 -10.62 2.42 -12.09
C LEU A 76 -10.73 3.83 -11.48
N GLU A 77 -10.22 4.03 -10.27
CA GLU A 77 -10.19 5.34 -9.59
C GLU A 77 -9.33 6.38 -10.33
N GLN A 78 -8.25 5.93 -10.98
CA GLN A 78 -7.38 6.81 -11.80
C GLN A 78 -7.84 6.93 -13.27
N GLY A 79 -8.98 6.33 -13.63
CA GLY A 79 -9.48 6.35 -15.01
C GLY A 79 -8.62 5.56 -16.00
N LEU A 80 -7.82 4.62 -15.50
CA LEU A 80 -7.05 3.69 -16.33
C LEU A 80 -7.92 2.49 -16.66
N VAL A 81 -7.90 2.07 -17.93
CA VAL A 81 -8.57 0.85 -18.35
C VAL A 81 -7.78 -0.32 -17.76
N PRO A 82 -8.39 -1.22 -16.96
CA PRO A 82 -7.73 -2.45 -16.55
C PRO A 82 -7.33 -3.19 -17.83
N ASP A 83 -6.08 -3.65 -17.93
CA ASP A 83 -5.63 -4.47 -19.07
C ASP A 83 -6.46 -5.76 -19.10
N ALA A 84 -7.62 -5.69 -19.75
CA ALA A 84 -8.45 -6.82 -20.08
C ALA A 84 -7.74 -7.52 -21.25
N GLU A 85 -6.88 -8.47 -20.90
CA GLU A 85 -6.36 -9.51 -21.78
C GLU A 85 -5.45 -9.00 -22.93
N ARG A 86 -4.14 -9.17 -22.75
CA ARG A 86 -3.21 -9.43 -23.87
C ARG A 86 -2.80 -10.89 -23.85
#